data_AF-A0A139KUT1-F1
#
_entry.id   AF-A0A139KUT1-F1
#
_cell.length_a   1.000
_cell.length_b   1.000
_cell.length_c   1.000
_cell.angle_alpha   90.00
_cell.angle_beta   90.00
_cell.angle_gamma   90.00
#
_symmetry.space_group_name_H-M   'P 1'
#
loop_
_entity.id
_entity.type
_entity.pdbx_description
1 polymer ?
#
loop_
_entity_poly.entity_id
_entity_poly.type
_entity_poly.pdbx_seq_one_letter_code
_entity_poly.pdbx_strand_id
1 'polypeptide(L)'
;MNPDSAIAILTAMKEKIAAENKQTQMYYQLICLKAKDKAYITHTSDSSILQILKYYEQKGEKKHLPEAYYYAGRVYRDLGDAPQALDYYQKALDVSQSSKDYKLISRIYS
;
A
#
# COMPACT_ATOMS: atom_id res chain seq x y z
N MET A 1 -14.32 -12.19 5.60
CA MET A 1 -13.01 -12.64 6.12
C MET A 1 -12.61 -11.70 7.23
N ASN A 2 -12.39 -12.22 8.44
CA ASN A 2 -11.87 -11.46 9.56
C ASN A 2 -10.42 -11.01 9.22
N PRO A 3 -10.06 -9.72 9.32
CA PRO A 3 -8.69 -9.24 9.09
C PRO A 3 -7.62 -10.01 9.87
N ASP A 4 -7.93 -10.51 11.07
CA ASP A 4 -7.00 -11.30 11.88
C ASP A 4 -6.56 -12.60 11.19
N SER A 5 -7.51 -13.30 10.56
CA SER A 5 -7.21 -14.53 9.81
C SER A 5 -6.36 -14.26 8.57
N ALA A 6 -6.56 -13.11 7.92
CA ALA A 6 -5.77 -12.72 6.75
C ALA A 6 -4.31 -12.42 7.12
N ILE A 7 -4.07 -11.73 8.24
CA ILE A 7 -2.71 -11.41 8.71
C ILE A 7 -1.95 -12.67 9.12
N ALA A 8 -2.61 -13.63 9.79
CA ALA A 8 -2.00 -14.89 10.19
C ALA A 8 -1.51 -15.69 8.97
N ILE A 9 -2.34 -15.83 7.94
CA ILE A 9 -1.99 -16.52 6.69
C ILE A 9 -0.82 -15.83 6.00
N LEU A 10 -0.87 -14.49 5.88
CA LEU A 10 0.21 -13.73 5.25
C LEU A 10 1.53 -13.92 6.00
N THR A 11 1.50 -13.92 7.33
CA THR A 11 2.70 -14.11 8.16
C THR A 11 3.33 -15.48 7.93
N ALA A 12 2.52 -16.53 7.85
CA ALA A 12 3.01 -17.89 7.57
C ALA A 12 3.64 -18.04 6.17
N MET A 13 3.23 -17.21 5.21
CA MET A 13 3.79 -17.24 3.84
C MET A 13 5.11 -16.47 3.70
N LYS A 14 5.53 -15.69 4.71
CA LYS A 14 6.67 -14.77 4.61
C LYS A 14 7.96 -15.44 4.10
N GLU A 15 8.29 -16.62 4.61
CA GLU A 15 9.51 -17.35 4.24
C GLU A 15 9.47 -17.85 2.80
N LYS A 16 8.32 -18.39 2.37
CA LYS A 16 8.12 -18.83 0.99
C LYS A 16 8.25 -17.66 0.01
N ILE A 17 7.67 -16.52 0.36
CA ILE A 17 7.71 -15.31 -0.48
C ILE A 17 9.13 -14.73 -0.57
N ALA A 18 9.98 -14.93 0.44
CA ALA A 18 11.38 -14.47 0.38
C ALA A 18 12.19 -15.14 -0.74
N ALA A 19 11.80 -16.35 -1.16
CA ALA A 19 12.41 -17.07 -2.27
C ALA A 19 11.85 -16.68 -3.66
N GLU A 20 10.75 -15.93 -3.69
CA GLU A 20 10.09 -15.51 -4.94
C GLU A 20 10.77 -14.31 -5.58
N ASN A 21 10.40 -14.01 -6.83
CA ASN A 21 10.90 -12.82 -7.53
C ASN A 21 10.49 -11.50 -6.82
N LYS A 22 11.20 -10.41 -7.14
CA LYS A 22 10.98 -9.11 -6.49
C LYS A 22 9.56 -8.58 -6.67
N GLN A 23 8.91 -8.85 -7.81
CA GLN A 23 7.54 -8.40 -8.05
C GLN A 23 6.56 -9.04 -7.06
N THR A 24 6.66 -10.37 -6.89
CA THR A 24 5.87 -11.12 -5.91
C THR A 24 6.11 -10.62 -4.49
N GLN A 25 7.37 -10.35 -4.13
CA GLN A 25 7.71 -9.80 -2.81
C GLN A 25 7.05 -8.44 -2.56
N MET A 26 7.12 -7.50 -3.51
CA MET A 26 6.55 -6.16 -3.35
C MET A 26 5.02 -6.19 -3.30
N TYR A 27 4.40 -7.03 -4.14
CA TYR A 27 2.96 -7.20 -4.10
C TYR A 27 2.48 -7.82 -2.78
N TYR A 28 3.22 -8.80 -2.25
CA TYR A 28 2.94 -9.35 -0.92
C TYR A 28 3.07 -8.30 0.19
N GLN A 29 4.11 -7.45 0.16
CA GLN A 29 4.27 -6.38 1.15
C GLN A 29 3.10 -5.38 1.09
N LEU A 30 2.64 -5.02 -0.12
CA LEU A 30 1.47 -4.15 -0.30
C LEU A 30 0.20 -4.78 0.28
N ILE A 31 -0.03 -6.08 0.05
CA ILE A 31 -1.16 -6.80 0.65
C ILE A 31 -1.06 -6.82 2.18
N CYS A 32 0.14 -6.99 2.74
CA CYS A 32 0.35 -6.94 4.19
C CYS A 32 0.00 -5.59 4.79
N LEU A 33 0.41 -4.48 4.15
CA LEU A 33 0.03 -3.13 4.58
C LEU A 33 -1.49 -2.96 4.57
N LYS A 34 -2.15 -3.37 3.48
CA LYS A 34 -3.61 -3.34 3.35
C LYS A 34 -4.33 -4.16 4.41
N ALA A 35 -3.83 -5.34 4.73
CA ALA A 35 -4.42 -6.19 5.77
C ALA A 35 -4.30 -5.53 7.15
N LYS A 36 -3.14 -4.95 7.47
CA LYS A 36 -2.90 -4.21 8.72
C LYS A 36 -3.79 -2.98 8.85
N ASP A 37 -3.87 -2.18 7.79
CA ASP A 37 -4.72 -0.99 7.73
C ASP A 37 -6.19 -1.34 7.98
N LYS A 38 -6.69 -2.43 7.36
CA LYS A 38 -8.05 -2.95 7.59
C LYS A 38 -8.27 -3.58 8.96
N ALA A 39 -7.20 -4.01 9.62
CA ALA A 39 -7.22 -4.50 11.00
C ALA A 39 -7.11 -3.34 12.02
N TYR A 40 -7.13 -2.08 11.57
CA TYR A 40 -6.92 -0.90 12.40
C TYR A 40 -5.58 -0.92 13.16
N ILE A 41 -4.57 -1.59 12.59
CA ILE A 41 -3.21 -1.61 13.15
C ILE A 41 -2.49 -0.37 12.64
N THR A 42 -2.18 0.55 13.57
CA THR A 42 -1.46 1.80 13.27
C THR A 42 -0.08 1.52 12.69
N HIS A 43 0.27 2.25 11.63
CA HIS A 43 1.61 2.19 11.05
C HIS A 43 2.59 3.03 11.87
N THR A 44 3.76 2.46 12.19
CA THR A 44 4.80 3.13 13.00
C THR A 44 6.10 3.39 12.24
N SER A 45 6.14 3.03 10.96
CA SER A 45 7.29 3.26 10.06
C SER A 45 6.86 3.33 8.61
N ASP A 46 7.55 4.14 7.83
CA ASP A 46 7.38 4.32 6.39
C ASP A 46 8.28 3.41 5.54
N SER A 47 9.24 2.70 6.14
CA SER A 47 10.26 1.92 5.44
C SER A 47 9.68 0.93 4.42
N SER A 48 8.63 0.19 4.80
CA SER A 48 7.98 -0.78 3.90
C SER A 48 7.27 -0.10 2.74
N ILE A 49 6.56 1.01 2.98
CA ILE A 49 5.81 1.67 1.91
C ILE A 49 6.75 2.40 0.94
N LEU A 50 7.83 3.00 1.44
CA LEU A 50 8.87 3.61 0.59
C LEU A 50 9.56 2.57 -0.30
N GLN A 51 9.82 1.36 0.22
CA GLN A 51 10.38 0.27 -0.59
C GLN A 51 9.44 -0.14 -1.74
N ILE A 52 8.15 -0.27 -1.44
CA ILE A 52 7.11 -0.62 -2.42
C ILE A 52 6.99 0.46 -3.50
N LEU A 53 6.90 1.73 -3.08
CA LEU A 53 6.79 2.87 -4.00
C LEU A 53 7.99 2.93 -4.94
N LYS A 54 9.21 2.88 -4.39
CA LYS A 54 10.44 2.90 -5.19
C LYS A 54 10.44 1.81 -6.25
N TYR A 55 9.96 0.60 -5.94
CA TYR A 55 9.89 -0.48 -6.90
C TYR A 55 8.89 -0.20 -8.03
N TYR A 56 7.65 0.18 -7.69
CA TYR A 56 6.61 0.39 -8.69
C TYR A 56 6.84 1.64 -9.55
N GLU A 57 7.42 2.69 -8.98
CA GLU A 57 7.87 3.89 -9.72
C GLU A 57 8.96 3.52 -10.74
N GLN A 58 10.00 2.79 -10.31
CA GLN A 58 11.13 2.43 -11.19
C GLN A 58 10.74 1.44 -12.29
N LYS A 59 9.84 0.49 -12.01
CA LYS A 59 9.36 -0.47 -13.00
C LYS A 59 8.39 0.14 -14.02
N GLY A 60 7.86 1.34 -13.76
CA GLY A 60 6.77 1.93 -14.55
C GLY A 60 5.47 1.14 -14.43
N GLU A 61 5.30 0.35 -13.37
CA GLU A 61 4.14 -0.52 -13.17
C GLU A 61 2.96 0.29 -12.62
N LYS A 62 2.11 0.77 -13.52
CA LYS A 62 0.98 1.64 -13.17
C LYS A 62 -0.19 0.93 -12.50
N LYS A 63 -0.21 -0.41 -12.49
CA LYS A 63 -1.35 -1.19 -11.99
C LYS A 63 -1.52 -1.06 -10.47
N HIS A 64 -0.42 -1.23 -9.72
CA HIS A 64 -0.44 -1.22 -8.26
C HIS A 64 0.00 0.12 -7.66
N LEU A 65 0.57 1.01 -8.48
CA LEU A 65 1.09 2.30 -8.05
C LEU A 65 0.03 3.22 -7.40
N PRO A 66 -1.22 3.36 -7.92
CA PRO A 66 -2.24 4.16 -7.26
C PRO A 66 -2.57 3.65 -5.85
N GLU A 67 -2.73 2.33 -5.70
CA GLU A 67 -3.03 1.71 -4.41
C GLU A 67 -1.86 1.86 -3.44
N ALA A 68 -0.61 1.75 -3.92
CA ALA A 68 0.58 2.01 -3.12
C ALA A 68 0.64 3.47 -2.63
N TYR A 69 0.38 4.45 -3.50
CA TYR A 69 0.30 5.86 -3.07
C TYR A 69 -0.81 6.10 -2.03
N TYR A 70 -1.97 5.47 -2.20
CA TYR A 70 -3.04 5.56 -1.20
C TYR A 70 -2.59 5.04 0.18
N TYR A 71 -1.94 3.87 0.25
CA TYR A 71 -1.43 3.37 1.53
C TYR A 71 -0.24 4.18 2.06
N ALA A 72 0.52 4.87 1.22
CA ALA A 72 1.51 5.85 1.68
C ALA A 72 0.84 7.01 2.40
N GLY A 73 -0.25 7.55 1.84
CA GLY A 73 -1.06 8.55 2.52
C GLY A 73 -1.56 8.07 3.90
N ARG A 74 -2.00 6.81 3.98
CA ARG A 74 -2.45 6.20 5.25
C ARG A 74 -1.31 6.08 6.26
N VAL A 75 -0.14 5.62 5.83
CA VAL A 75 1.04 5.49 6.68
C VAL A 75 1.49 6.85 7.20
N TYR A 76 1.62 7.87 6.35
CA TYR A 76 2.05 9.20 6.81
C TYR A 76 1.01 9.90 7.68
N ARG A 77 -0.28 9.64 7.45
CA ARG A 77 -1.34 10.08 8.37
C ARG A 77 -1.17 9.46 9.76
N ASP A 78 -0.91 8.16 9.83
CA ASP A 78 -0.68 7.46 11.10
C ASP A 78 0.61 7.92 11.80
N LEU A 79 1.62 8.35 11.03
CA LEU A 79 2.85 8.98 11.55
C LEU A 79 2.67 10.44 12.00
N GLY A 80 1.49 11.04 11.77
CA GLY A 80 1.20 12.43 12.11
C GLY A 80 1.71 13.46 11.10
N ASP A 81 2.25 13.03 9.96
CA ASP A 81 2.69 13.91 8.87
C ASP A 81 1.54 14.15 7.87
N ALA A 82 0.64 15.04 8.26
CA ALA A 82 -0.51 15.38 7.44
C ALA A 82 -0.14 15.98 6.06
N PRO A 83 0.87 16.87 5.92
CA PRO A 83 1.30 17.36 4.61
C PRO A 83 1.72 16.24 3.66
N GLN A 84 2.61 15.34 4.10
CA GLN A 84 3.09 14.26 3.25
C GLN A 84 1.98 13.23 2.95
N ALA A 85 1.06 13.02 3.88
CA ALA A 85 -0.11 12.19 3.64
C ALA A 85 -0.97 12.74 2.49
N LEU A 86 -1.26 14.05 2.50
CA LEU A 86 -2.03 14.71 1.45
C LEU A 86 -1.34 14.62 0.09
N ASP A 87 -0.02 14.84 0.05
CA ASP A 87 0.76 14.71 -1.20
C ASP A 87 0.63 13.31 -1.81
N TYR A 88 0.67 12.26 -0.97
CA TYR A 88 0.50 10.89 -1.46
C TYR A 88 -0.93 10.56 -1.88
N TYR A 89 -1.94 11.07 -1.18
CA TYR A 89 -3.33 10.93 -1.63
C TYR A 89 -3.56 11.62 -2.98
N GLN A 90 -2.96 12.79 -3.19
CA GLN A 90 -3.03 13.49 -4.48
C GLN A 90 -2.36 12.67 -5.60
N LYS A 91 -1.15 12.14 -5.36
CA LYS A 91 -0.47 11.25 -6.31
C LYS A 91 -1.31 10.01 -6.65
N ALA A 92 -2.02 9.44 -5.68
CA ALA A 92 -2.93 8.33 -5.93
C ALA A 92 -4.08 8.73 -6.88
N LEU A 93 -4.68 9.90 -6.68
CA LEU A 93 -5.73 10.44 -7.55
C LEU A 93 -5.23 10.65 -8.97
N ASP A 94 -4.07 11.28 -9.15
CA ASP A 94 -3.52 11.63 -10.46
C ASP A 94 -3.32 10.37 -11.33
N VAL A 95 -2.78 9.30 -10.73
CA VAL A 95 -2.59 8.03 -11.43
C VAL A 95 -3.92 7.28 -11.61
N SER A 96 -4.84 7.32 -10.65
CA SER A 96 -6.16 6.66 -10.76
C SER A 96 -7.10 7.28 -11.78
N GLN A 97 -7.05 8.60 -11.98
CA GLN A 97 -7.83 9.28 -13.01
C GLN A 97 -7.42 8.82 -14.41
N SER A 98 -6.14 8.51 -14.62
CA SER A 98 -5.65 7.93 -15.88
C SER A 98 -6.18 6.50 -16.13
N SER A 99 -6.52 5.76 -15.08
CA SER A 99 -6.94 4.35 -15.14
C SER A 99 -8.44 4.11 -14.88
N LYS A 100 -9.22 5.16 -14.56
CA LYS A 100 -10.66 5.10 -14.20
C LYS A 100 -10.97 4.18 -13.01
N ASP A 101 -10.08 4.09 -12.01
CA ASP A 101 -10.32 3.30 -10.79
C ASP A 101 -11.19 4.06 -9.77
N TYR A 102 -12.50 4.09 -10.02
CA TYR A 102 -13.47 4.80 -9.19
C TYR A 102 -13.55 4.31 -7.74
N LYS A 103 -13.22 3.03 -7.48
CA LYS A 103 -13.25 2.48 -6.11
C LYS A 103 -12.14 3.08 -5.26
N LEU A 104 -10.95 3.27 -5.84
CA LEU A 104 -9.85 3.90 -5.11
C LEU A 104 -10.10 5.39 -4.90
N ILE A 105 -10.61 6.09 -5.91
CA ILE A 105 -10.99 7.51 -5.81
C ILE A 105 -11.98 7.71 -4.65
N SER A 106 -13.02 6.88 -4.55
CA SER A 106 -14.00 6.97 -3.46
C SER A 106 -13.38 6.79 -2.07
N ARG A 107 -12.30 6.00 -1.93
CA ARG A 107 -11.62 5.81 -0.64
C ARG A 107 -10.74 6.99 -0.26
N ILE A 108 -10.23 7.72 -1.24
CA ILE A 108 -9.38 8.89 -0.99
C ILE A 108 -10.22 10.05 -0.45
N TYR A 109 -11.46 10.20 -0.92
CA TYR A 109 -12.39 11.24 -0.47
C TYR A 109 -13.19 10.90 0.80
N SER A 110 -13.07 9.68 1.32
CA SER A 110 -13.80 9.20 2.51
C SER A 110 -12.94 9.29 3.76
#